data_AF-A0A1V9G0W1-F1
#
_entry.id   AF-A0A1V9G0W1-F1
#
_cell.length_a   1.000
_cell.length_b   1.000
_cell.length_c   1.000
_cell.angle_alpha   90.00
_cell.angle_beta   90.00
_cell.angle_gamma   90.00
#
_symmetry.space_group_name_H-M   'P 1'
#
loop_
_entity.id
_entity.type
_entity.pdbx_description
1 polymer ?
#
loop_
_entity_poly.entity_id
_entity_poly.type
_entity_poly.pdbx_seq_one_letter_code
_entity_poly.pdbx_strand_id
1 'polypeptide(L)'
;MYNFVFWFFYKFFEWRKKFKSPFLPASMVGLTMIIHLGLIHAFLRYFTGFNIGVISNKYGYNRLILLPIVLLWFFLVYQLYYKKRSDEILKHYSESCFYSLKNILYIILVIVVPLIVAIWLTNLAVKKA
;
A
#
# COMPACT_ATOMS: atom_id res chain seq x y z
N MET A 1 2.92 -3.05 11.58
CA MET A 1 3.29 -2.38 10.32
C MET A 1 2.14 -1.51 9.77
N TYR A 2 1.03 -2.07 9.30
CA TYR A 2 -0.03 -1.26 8.66
C TYR A 2 -0.70 -0.21 9.58
N ASN A 3 -0.86 -0.49 10.87
CA ASN A 3 -1.34 0.53 11.84
C ASN A 3 -0.36 1.70 11.98
N PHE A 4 0.94 1.44 11.91
CA PHE A 4 1.95 2.48 11.92
C PHE A 4 1.90 3.31 10.63
N VAL A 5 1.75 2.66 9.47
CA VAL A 5 1.54 3.34 8.18
C VAL A 5 0.30 4.24 8.23
N PHE A 6 -0.82 3.71 8.76
CA PHE A 6 -2.03 4.49 8.99
C PHE A 6 -1.76 5.72 9.85
N TRP A 7 -1.17 5.52 11.04
CA TRP A 7 -0.88 6.60 11.97
C TRP A 7 0.04 7.66 11.36
N PHE A 8 1.12 7.23 10.69
CA PHE A 8 2.08 8.14 10.07
C PHE A 8 1.40 9.02 9.02
N PHE A 9 0.62 8.44 8.11
CA PHE A 9 -0.09 9.20 7.09
C PHE A 9 -1.21 10.05 7.68
N TYR A 10 -1.88 9.58 8.73
CA TYR A 10 -2.86 10.38 9.46
C TYR A 10 -2.23 11.66 10.01
N LYS A 11 -1.11 11.54 10.73
CA LYS A 11 -0.37 12.69 11.28
C LYS A 11 0.21 13.58 10.19
N PHE A 12 0.71 13.00 9.10
CA PHE A 12 1.19 13.77 7.95
C PHE A 12 0.08 14.62 7.30
N PHE A 13 -1.10 14.06 7.07
CA PHE A 13 -2.22 14.80 6.48
C PHE A 13 -2.86 15.80 7.45
N GLU A 14 -2.92 15.45 8.74
CA GLU A 14 -3.32 16.38 9.80
C GLU A 14 -2.38 17.58 9.84
N TRP A 15 -1.06 17.36 9.82
CA TRP A 15 -0.05 18.42 9.81
C TRP A 15 -0.11 19.28 8.54
N ARG A 16 -0.20 18.66 7.35
CA ARG A 16 -0.11 19.38 6.07
C ARG A 16 -1.39 20.12 5.68
N LYS A 17 -2.56 19.55 5.99
CA LYS A 17 -3.86 20.02 5.47
C LYS A 17 -4.92 20.25 6.56
N LYS A 18 -4.58 20.08 7.84
CA LYS A 18 -5.54 20.06 8.97
C LYS A 18 -6.69 19.06 8.76
N PHE A 19 -6.46 18.04 7.95
CA PHE A 19 -7.47 17.06 7.56
C PHE A 19 -7.52 15.91 8.57
N LYS A 20 -8.66 15.74 9.26
CA LYS A 20 -8.87 14.72 10.30
C LYS A 20 -9.87 13.65 9.87
N SER A 21 -9.63 13.04 8.72
CA SER A 21 -10.45 11.91 8.26
C SER A 21 -9.59 10.68 8.00
N PRO A 22 -10.07 9.48 8.41
CA PRO A 22 -9.34 8.23 8.27
C PRO A 22 -9.27 7.74 6.81
N PHE A 23 -10.00 8.39 5.88
CA PHE A 23 -10.07 7.96 4.49
C PHE A 23 -8.70 7.96 3.79
N LEU A 24 -8.01 9.10 3.75
CA LEU A 24 -6.71 9.19 3.06
C LEU A 24 -5.65 8.27 3.68
N PRO A 25 -5.49 8.21 5.02
CA PRO A 25 -4.55 7.28 5.65
C PRO A 25 -4.89 5.80 5.41
N ALA A 26 -6.18 5.43 5.44
CA ALA A 26 -6.61 4.07 5.12
C ALA A 26 -6.30 3.72 3.65
N SER A 27 -6.48 4.65 2.72
CA SER A 27 -6.09 4.46 1.33
C SER A 27 -4.57 4.27 1.20
N MET A 28 -3.74 4.98 1.96
CA MET A 28 -2.30 4.74 1.94
C MET A 28 -1.91 3.35 2.46
N VAL A 29 -2.63 2.85 3.47
CA VAL A 29 -2.48 1.45 3.92
C VAL A 29 -2.88 0.48 2.82
N GLY A 30 -4.03 0.69 2.17
CA GLY A 30 -4.50 -0.17 1.09
C GLY A 30 -3.53 -0.21 -0.10
N LEU A 31 -2.96 0.93 -0.47
CA LEU A 31 -1.89 1.01 -1.48
C LEU A 31 -0.64 0.25 -1.04
N THR A 32 -0.25 0.40 0.22
CA THR A 32 0.91 -0.31 0.80
C THR A 32 0.69 -1.82 0.74
N MET A 33 -0.51 -2.32 1.05
CA MET A 33 -0.83 -3.74 0.92
C MET A 33 -0.72 -4.22 -0.54
N ILE A 34 -1.20 -3.43 -1.52
CA ILE A 34 -1.06 -3.75 -2.95
C ILE A 34 0.41 -3.85 -3.35
N ILE A 35 1.27 -2.96 -2.86
CA ILE A 35 2.71 -3.00 -3.11
C ILE A 35 3.31 -4.32 -2.59
N HIS A 36 2.96 -4.73 -1.37
CA HIS A 36 3.45 -5.99 -0.81
C HIS A 36 2.93 -7.22 -1.57
N LEU A 37 1.67 -7.21 -2.02
CA LEU A 37 1.12 -8.26 -2.88
C LEU A 37 1.86 -8.30 -4.23
N GLY A 38 2.17 -7.14 -4.82
CA GLY A 38 2.97 -7.01 -6.03
C GLY A 38 4.38 -7.57 -5.85
N LEU A 39 5.01 -7.33 -4.71
CA LEU A 39 6.32 -7.90 -4.36
C LEU A 39 6.26 -9.43 -4.27
N ILE A 40 5.26 -9.97 -3.56
CA ILE A 40 5.05 -11.43 -3.46
C ILE A 40 4.87 -12.04 -4.85
N HIS A 41 4.04 -11.42 -5.69
CA HIS A 41 3.86 -11.86 -7.07
C HIS A 41 5.15 -11.79 -7.89
N ALA A 42 5.95 -10.72 -7.74
CA ALA A 42 7.23 -10.59 -8.43
C ALA A 42 8.22 -11.69 -8.03
N PHE A 43 8.27 -12.07 -6.75
CA PHE A 43 9.03 -13.21 -6.27
C PHE A 43 8.55 -14.53 -6.89
N LEU A 44 7.24 -14.80 -6.82
CA LEU A 44 6.66 -16.01 -7.41
C LEU A 44 7.00 -16.12 -8.90
N ARG A 45 6.82 -15.04 -9.66
CA ARG A 45 7.15 -14.99 -11.08
C ARG A 45 8.63 -15.22 -11.34
N TYR A 46 9.52 -14.61 -10.55
CA TYR A 46 10.96 -14.75 -10.72
C TYR A 46 11.44 -16.19 -10.53
N PHE A 47 10.87 -16.93 -9.57
CA PHE A 47 11.30 -18.30 -9.25
C PHE A 47 10.57 -19.38 -10.05
N THR A 48 9.29 -19.19 -10.35
CA THR A 48 8.44 -20.23 -10.96
C THR A 48 8.11 -19.97 -12.43
N GLY A 49 8.40 -18.76 -12.92
CA GLY A 49 7.91 -18.31 -14.23
C GLY A 49 6.40 -18.05 -14.28
N PHE A 50 5.66 -18.29 -13.19
CA PHE A 50 4.22 -18.08 -13.13
C PHE A 50 3.88 -16.62 -13.41
N ASN A 51 3.01 -16.40 -14.40
CA ASN A 51 2.53 -15.08 -14.77
C ASN A 51 1.02 -15.05 -14.65
N ILE A 52 0.47 -14.03 -13.99
CA ILE A 52 -0.97 -13.79 -14.02
C ILE A 52 -1.35 -13.50 -15.47
N GLY A 53 -2.20 -14.38 -16.03
CA GLY A 53 -2.66 -14.26 -17.41
C GLY A 53 -3.32 -12.91 -17.68
N VAL A 54 -3.07 -12.35 -18.85
CA VAL A 54 -3.70 -11.11 -19.29
C VAL A 54 -5.04 -11.46 -19.93
N ILE A 55 -6.15 -10.90 -19.43
CA ILE A 55 -7.50 -11.16 -19.96
C ILE A 55 -7.64 -10.64 -21.40
N SER A 56 -7.04 -9.47 -21.70
CA SER A 56 -7.00 -8.91 -23.05
C SER A 56 -5.70 -8.14 -23.31
N ASN A 57 -5.13 -8.25 -24.51
CA ASN A 57 -4.00 -7.41 -24.92
C ASN A 57 -4.38 -5.92 -25.10
N LYS A 58 -5.69 -5.60 -25.08
CA LYS A 58 -6.17 -4.21 -25.12
C LYS A 58 -6.10 -3.60 -23.71
N TYR A 59 -5.22 -2.61 -23.55
CA TYR A 59 -4.94 -1.90 -22.30
C TYR A 59 -6.19 -1.39 -21.55
N GLY A 60 -7.19 -0.91 -22.28
CA GLY A 60 -8.42 -0.36 -21.70
C GLY A 60 -9.32 -1.40 -21.01
N TYR A 61 -9.42 -2.62 -21.55
CA TYR A 61 -10.35 -3.63 -21.06
C TYR A 61 -9.93 -4.20 -19.70
N ASN A 62 -8.63 -4.50 -19.52
CA ASN A 62 -8.13 -5.00 -18.25
C ASN A 62 -8.31 -3.96 -17.13
N ARG A 63 -8.13 -2.67 -17.44
CA ARG A 63 -8.32 -1.59 -16.46
C ARG A 63 -9.77 -1.47 -16.01
N LEU A 64 -10.73 -1.54 -16.93
CA LEU A 64 -12.15 -1.43 -16.61
C LEU A 64 -12.62 -2.60 -15.72
N ILE A 65 -12.13 -3.81 -15.99
CA ILE A 65 -12.45 -5.01 -15.18
C ILE A 65 -11.82 -4.93 -13.78
N LEU A 66 -10.59 -4.40 -13.67
CA LEU A 66 -9.91 -4.26 -12.39
C LEU A 66 -10.43 -3.09 -11.54
N LEU A 67 -11.01 -2.06 -12.16
CA LEU A 67 -11.53 -0.88 -11.46
C LEU A 67 -12.50 -1.22 -10.30
N PRO A 68 -13.57 -2.02 -10.49
CA PRO A 68 -14.47 -2.37 -9.39
C PRO A 68 -13.78 -3.14 -8.27
N ILE A 69 -12.80 -4.00 -8.60
CA ILE A 69 -12.02 -4.75 -7.62
C ILE A 69 -11.16 -3.79 -6.78
N VAL A 70 -10.52 -2.83 -7.43
CA VAL A 70 -9.71 -1.80 -6.76
C VAL A 70 -10.58 -0.92 -5.86
N LEU A 71 -11.75 -0.48 -6.34
CA LEU A 71 -12.68 0.32 -5.54
C LEU A 71 -13.20 -0.46 -4.33
N LEU A 72 -13.59 -1.73 -4.52
CA LEU A 72 -14.02 -2.60 -3.44
C LEU A 72 -12.90 -2.81 -2.41
N TRP A 73 -11.67 -3.00 -2.87
CA TRP A 73 -10.49 -3.13 -2.00
C TRP A 73 -10.32 -1.90 -1.09
N PHE A 74 -10.30 -0.70 -1.67
CA PHE A 74 -10.17 0.53 -0.88
C PHE A 74 -11.36 0.75 0.06
N PHE A 75 -12.57 0.39 -0.35
CA PHE A 75 -13.74 0.45 0.51
C PHE A 75 -13.62 -0.49 1.71
N LEU A 76 -13.20 -1.74 1.49
CA LEU A 76 -12.99 -2.72 2.58
C LEU A 76 -11.89 -2.26 3.54
N VAL A 77 -10.76 -1.79 3.02
CA VAL A 77 -9.67 -1.24 3.85
C VAL A 77 -10.17 -0.04 4.65
N TYR A 78 -10.94 0.86 4.05
CA TYR A 78 -11.52 1.99 4.77
C TYR A 78 -12.43 1.55 5.92
N GLN A 79 -13.32 0.57 5.69
CA GLN A 79 -14.21 0.02 6.72
C GLN A 79 -13.41 -0.56 7.89
N LEU A 80 -12.30 -1.27 7.62
CA LEU A 80 -11.45 -1.83 8.68
C LEU A 80 -10.85 -0.76 9.59
N TYR A 81 -10.57 0.44 9.07
CA TYR A 81 -9.96 1.56 9.80
C TYR A 81 -10.98 2.61 10.25
N TYR A 82 -12.28 2.33 10.17
CA TYR A 82 -13.32 3.30 10.50
C TYR A 82 -13.41 3.55 12.02
N LYS A 83 -13.60 4.83 12.37
CA LYS A 83 -13.75 5.48 13.70
C LYS A 83 -13.12 4.76 14.89
N LYS A 84 -13.71 3.68 15.41
CA LYS A 84 -13.23 3.02 16.63
C LYS A 84 -11.77 2.57 16.51
N ARG A 85 -11.42 1.94 15.39
CA ARG A 85 -10.06 1.45 15.18
C ARG A 85 -9.06 2.57 14.91
N SER A 86 -9.47 3.65 14.23
CA SER A 86 -8.59 4.80 14.03
C SER A 86 -8.23 5.44 15.36
N ASP A 87 -9.19 5.59 16.26
CA ASP A 87 -8.97 6.22 17.57
C ASP A 87 -8.03 5.39 18.44
N GLU A 88 -8.22 4.06 18.45
CA GLU A 88 -7.32 3.12 19.11
C GLU A 88 -5.88 3.23 18.59
N ILE A 89 -5.70 3.28 17.26
CA ILE A 89 -4.38 3.43 16.64
C ILE A 89 -3.75 4.77 17.00
N LEU A 90 -4.51 5.87 16.92
CA LEU A 90 -4.00 7.20 17.25
C LEU A 90 -3.62 7.33 18.72
N LYS A 91 -4.39 6.71 19.61
CA LYS A 91 -4.07 6.64 21.04
C LYS A 91 -2.82 5.80 21.30
N HIS A 92 -2.66 4.68 20.61
CA HIS A 92 -1.50 3.80 20.79
C HIS A 92 -0.16 4.49 20.42
N TYR A 93 -0.18 5.41 19.46
CA TYR A 93 1.01 6.15 19.01
C TYR A 93 0.99 7.63 19.43
N SER A 94 0.25 7.99 20.50
CA SER A 94 0.06 9.39 20.90
C SER A 94 1.35 10.11 21.29
N GLU A 95 2.30 9.40 21.89
CA GLU A 95 3.59 9.92 22.34
C GLU A 95 4.65 9.93 21.23
N SER A 96 4.34 9.31 20.09
CA SER A 96 5.29 9.18 18.99
C SER A 96 5.34 10.46 18.15
N CYS A 97 6.54 10.84 17.74
CA CYS A 97 6.77 11.97 16.85
C CYS A 97 6.83 11.50 15.38
N PHE A 98 5.85 11.86 14.55
CA PHE A 98 5.78 11.36 13.17
C PHE A 98 6.96 11.81 12.28
N TYR A 99 7.53 13.00 12.54
CA TYR A 99 8.67 13.55 11.78
C TYR A 99 10.04 13.05 12.27
N SER A 100 10.07 12.13 13.24
CA SER A 100 11.31 11.49 13.66
C SER A 100 11.98 10.77 12.48
N LEU A 101 13.29 10.92 12.34
CA LEU A 101 14.08 10.26 11.29
C LEU A 101 13.83 8.73 11.27
N LYS A 102 13.76 8.10 12.45
CA LYS A 102 13.45 6.67 12.60
C LYS A 102 12.13 6.30 11.93
N ASN A 103 11.11 7.12 12.10
CA ASN A 103 9.77 6.88 11.57
C ASN A 103 9.70 7.08 10.05
N ILE A 104 10.38 8.12 9.55
CA ILE A 104 10.52 8.37 8.12
C ILE A 104 11.26 7.21 7.44
N LEU A 105 12.39 6.78 8.00
CA LEU A 105 13.16 5.63 7.50
C LEU A 105 12.32 4.35 7.49
N TYR A 106 11.51 4.12 8.53
CA TYR A 106 10.63 2.96 8.58
C TYR A 106 9.57 2.99 7.47
N ILE A 107 8.97 4.15 7.17
CA ILE A 107 8.03 4.28 6.03
C ILE A 107 8.72 4.02 4.69
N ILE A 108 9.93 4.55 4.49
CA ILE A 108 10.72 4.29 3.28
C ILE A 108 10.98 2.79 3.15
N LEU A 109 11.39 2.13 4.23
CA LEU A 109 11.66 0.69 4.25
C LEU A 109 10.40 -0.15 3.99
N VAL A 110 9.24 0.27 4.47
CA VAL A 110 7.99 -0.50 4.33
C VAL A 110 7.27 -0.25 3.01
N ILE A 111 7.50 0.88 2.35
CA ILE A 111 6.76 1.24 1.12
C ILE A 111 7.70 1.28 -0.08
N VAL A 112 8.75 2.08 0.01
CA VAL A 112 9.62 2.38 -1.13
C VAL A 112 10.51 1.20 -1.47
N VAL A 113 11.11 0.55 -0.46
CA VAL A 113 12.00 -0.59 -0.70
C VAL A 113 11.24 -1.78 -1.33
N PRO A 114 10.10 -2.25 -0.79
CA PRO A 114 9.28 -3.27 -1.43
C PRO A 114 8.90 -2.94 -2.87
N LEU A 115 8.55 -1.69 -3.15
CA LEU A 115 8.21 -1.25 -4.50
C LEU A 115 9.40 -1.37 -5.46
N ILE A 116 10.57 -0.86 -5.07
CA ILE A 116 11.79 -0.92 -5.90
C ILE A 116 12.18 -2.38 -6.15
N VAL A 117 12.16 -3.22 -5.12
CA VAL A 117 12.49 -4.65 -5.25
C VAL A 117 11.48 -5.36 -6.17
N ALA A 118 10.19 -5.08 -6.04
CA ALA A 118 9.16 -5.67 -6.90
C ALA A 118 9.38 -5.32 -8.38
N ILE A 119 9.67 -4.05 -8.68
CA ILE A 119 9.97 -3.59 -10.05
C ILE A 119 11.25 -4.27 -10.57
N TRP A 120 12.31 -4.29 -9.76
CA TRP A 120 13.58 -4.90 -10.14
C TRP A 120 13.44 -6.40 -10.45
N LEU A 121 12.78 -7.16 -9.57
CA LEU A 121 12.51 -8.59 -9.79
C LEU A 121 11.65 -8.83 -11.03
N THR A 122 10.63 -7.99 -11.25
CA THR A 122 9.76 -8.09 -12.42
C THR A 122 10.56 -7.88 -13.71
N ASN A 123 11.44 -6.87 -13.74
CA ASN A 123 12.29 -6.59 -14.89
C ASN A 123 13.28 -7.73 -15.17
N LEU A 124 13.86 -8.33 -14.13
CA LEU A 124 14.72 -9.50 -14.29
C LEU A 124 13.95 -10.72 -14.79
N ALA A 125 12.75 -10.96 -14.28
CA ALA A 125 11.91 -12.07 -14.71
C ALA A 125 11.50 -11.92 -16.19
N VAL A 126 11.22 -10.70 -16.66
CA VAL A 126 10.93 -10.42 -18.08
C VAL A 126 12.15 -10.66 -18.97
N LYS A 127 13.37 -10.32 -18.52
CA LYS A 127 14.60 -10.57 -19.30
C LYS A 127 15.00 -12.04 -19.42
N LYS A 128 14.53 -12.90 -18.51
CA LYS A 128 14.82 -14.34 -18.50
C LYS A 128 13.87 -15.15 -19.39
N ALA A 129 12.69 -14.62 -19.68
CA ALA A 129 11.65 -15.26 -20.51
C ALA A 129 11.85 -14.92 -21.98
#